data_AF-A0A358N222-F1
#
_entry.id   AF-A0A358N222-F1
#
_cell.length_a   1.000
_cell.length_b   1.000
_cell.length_c   1.000
_cell.angle_alpha   90.00
_cell.angle_beta   90.00
_cell.angle_gamma   90.00
#
_symmetry.space_group_name_H-M   'P 1'
#
loop_
_entity.id
_entity.type
_entity.pdbx_description
1 polymer ?
#
loop_
_entity_poly.entity_id
_entity_poly.type
_entity_poly.pdbx_seq_one_letter_code
_entity_poly.pdbx_strand_id
1 'polypeptide(L)'
;MLYRLCAFLLLLDVCCCFAREPVDTNYDETQVPPYELPALLVDQAGETVGRSEWLGHRRAEVLQLLSDSVYGKTPAKQLKGRY
;
A
#
# COMPACT_ATOMS: atom_id res chain seq x y z
N MET A 1 -42.51 -15.37 -18.08
CA MET A 1 -41.96 -14.05 -17.70
C MET A 1 -41.31 -14.06 -16.32
N LEU A 2 -41.91 -14.69 -15.31
CA LEU A 2 -41.37 -14.76 -13.95
C LEU A 2 -39.96 -15.38 -13.84
N TYR A 3 -39.69 -16.50 -14.52
CA TYR A 3 -38.35 -17.13 -14.49
C TYR A 3 -37.23 -16.25 -15.07
N ARG A 4 -37.56 -15.38 -16.04
CA ARG A 4 -36.60 -14.45 -16.66
C ARG A 4 -36.28 -13.29 -15.72
N LEU A 5 -37.28 -12.81 -14.98
CA LEU A 5 -37.10 -11.81 -13.93
C LEU A 5 -36.27 -12.37 -12.77
N CYS A 6 -36.56 -13.60 -12.33
CA CYS A 6 -35.77 -14.29 -11.30
C CYS A 6 -34.33 -14.54 -11.75
N ALA A 7 -34.11 -14.98 -12.99
CA ALA A 7 -32.76 -15.16 -13.54
C ALA A 7 -32.00 -13.84 -13.64
N PHE A 8 -32.68 -12.74 -13.99
CA PHE A 8 -32.08 -11.41 -14.04
C PHE A 8 -31.71 -10.87 -12.65
N LEU A 9 -32.57 -11.09 -11.65
CA LEU A 9 -32.29 -10.74 -10.25
C LEU A 9 -31.13 -11.57 -9.67
N LEU A 10 -31.07 -12.87 -9.97
CA LEU A 10 -29.95 -13.73 -9.59
C LEU A 10 -28.63 -13.31 -10.26
N LEU A 11 -28.67 -12.87 -11.53
CA LEU A 11 -27.50 -12.34 -12.23
C LEU A 11 -27.02 -10.99 -11.66
N LEU A 12 -27.94 -10.15 -11.16
CA LEU A 12 -27.60 -8.88 -10.50
C LEU A 12 -26.91 -9.12 -9.14
N ASP A 13 -27.40 -10.08 -8.35
CA ASP A 13 -26.87 -10.42 -7.02
C ASP A 13 -25.44 -10.98 -7.08
N VAL A 14 -25.13 -11.80 -8.10
CA VAL A 14 -23.78 -12.34 -8.34
C VAL A 14 -22.77 -11.23 -8.70
N CYS A 15 -23.22 -10.16 -9.37
CA CYS A 15 -22.35 -9.03 -9.75
C CYS A 15 -21.92 -8.18 -8.53
N CYS A 16 -22.79 -8.04 -7.53
CA CYS A 16 -22.52 -7.26 -6.32
C CYS A 16 -21.60 -7.97 -5.31
N CYS A 17 -21.44 -9.30 -5.39
CA CYS A 17 -20.63 -10.07 -4.43
C CYS A 17 -19.11 -9.91 -4.57
N PHE A 18 -18.60 -9.33 -5.67
CA PHE A 18 -17.16 -9.26 -5.93
C PHE A 18 -16.42 -8.08 -5.26
N ALA A 19 -17.15 -7.14 -4.65
CA ALA A 19 -16.56 -5.98 -3.98
C ALA A 19 -16.64 -6.08 -2.45
N ARG A 20 -16.22 -7.23 -1.89
CA ARG A 20 -16.15 -7.42 -0.44
C ARG A 20 -14.71 -7.34 0.04
N GLU A 21 -14.49 -6.60 1.11
CA GLU A 21 -13.23 -6.55 1.83
C GLU A 21 -12.84 -7.93 2.42
N PRO A 22 -11.54 -8.19 2.65
CA PRO A 22 -11.07 -9.44 3.22
C PRO A 22 -11.83 -9.82 4.50
N VAL A 23 -12.09 -11.11 4.68
CA VAL A 23 -12.90 -11.63 5.81
C VAL A 23 -12.27 -11.31 7.17
N ASP A 24 -10.96 -11.11 7.19
CA ASP A 24 -10.13 -10.80 8.35
C ASP A 24 -9.87 -9.29 8.55
N THR A 25 -10.58 -8.41 7.82
CA THR A 25 -10.42 -6.97 8.00
C THR A 25 -10.90 -6.55 9.39
N ASN A 26 -10.02 -5.92 10.17
CA ASN A 26 -10.32 -5.45 11.52
C ASN A 26 -10.88 -4.02 11.52
N TYR A 27 -12.03 -3.82 12.16
CA TYR A 27 -12.65 -2.50 12.41
C TYR A 27 -12.72 -2.15 13.91
N ASP A 28 -12.32 -3.08 14.76
CA ASP A 28 -12.36 -2.93 16.20
C ASP A 28 -10.98 -2.47 16.69
N GLU A 29 -10.90 -1.23 17.15
CA GLU A 29 -9.67 -0.63 17.67
C GLU A 29 -9.10 -1.45 18.85
N THR A 30 -9.96 -2.14 19.61
CA THR A 30 -9.50 -2.97 20.73
C THR A 30 -8.76 -4.23 20.29
N GLN A 31 -8.88 -4.61 19.01
CA GLN A 31 -8.19 -5.75 18.40
C GLN A 31 -6.88 -5.36 17.70
N VAL A 32 -6.53 -4.06 17.63
CA VAL A 32 -5.26 -3.61 17.05
C VAL A 32 -4.11 -4.03 17.99
N PRO A 33 -3.14 -4.84 17.54
CA PRO A 33 -2.01 -5.22 18.38
C PRO A 33 -1.08 -4.01 18.60
N PRO A 34 -0.37 -3.95 19.75
CA PRO A 34 0.65 -2.92 19.94
C PRO A 34 1.79 -3.11 18.93
N TYR A 35 2.30 -2.01 18.39
CA TYR A 35 3.46 -2.00 17.50
C TYR A 35 4.33 -0.77 17.74
N GLU A 36 5.60 -0.87 17.36
CA GLU A 36 6.55 0.24 17.40
C GLU A 36 6.90 0.65 15.98
N LEU A 37 6.89 1.96 15.74
CA LEU A 37 7.31 2.51 14.46
C LEU A 37 8.84 2.66 14.44
N PRO A 38 9.51 2.34 13.30
CA PRO A 38 10.93 2.62 13.14
C PRO A 38 11.23 4.11 13.35
N ALA A 39 12.35 4.39 14.03
CA ALA A 39 12.79 5.77 14.26
C ALA A 39 13.09 6.49 12.94
N LEU A 40 12.27 7.48 12.60
CA LEU A 40 12.38 8.19 11.32
C LEU A 40 13.66 9.03 11.23
N LEU A 41 13.99 9.72 12.32
CA LEU A 41 15.13 10.63 12.45
C LEU A 41 16.35 9.95 13.08
N VAL A 42 16.45 8.64 12.90
CA VAL A 42 17.67 7.87 13.16
C VAL A 42 18.02 7.18 11.85
N ASP A 43 19.25 7.36 11.38
CA ASP A 43 19.71 6.71 10.15
C ASP A 43 20.09 5.24 10.37
N GLN A 44 20.49 4.57 9.30
CA GLN A 44 20.87 3.15 9.39
C GLN A 44 22.15 2.90 10.20
N ALA A 45 22.96 3.94 10.46
CA ALA A 45 24.12 3.86 11.33
C ALA A 45 23.75 4.04 12.81
N GLY A 46 22.50 4.43 13.12
CA GLY A 46 22.03 4.67 14.47
C GLY A 46 22.20 6.13 14.92
N GLU A 47 22.58 7.04 14.02
CA GLU A 47 22.83 8.43 14.34
C GLU A 47 21.56 9.27 14.23
N THR A 48 21.40 10.26 15.11
CA THR A 48 20.26 11.18 15.06
C THR A 48 20.41 12.16 13.90
N VAL A 49 19.35 12.28 13.11
CA VAL A 49 19.32 13.04 11.86
C VAL A 49 18.61 14.38 12.06
N GLY A 50 19.29 15.48 11.75
CA GLY A 50 18.73 16.82 11.67
C GLY A 50 18.25 17.17 10.26
N ARG A 51 17.96 18.46 10.04
CA ARG A 51 17.43 18.95 8.76
C ARG A 51 18.41 18.78 7.60
N SER A 52 19.69 19.10 7.83
CA SER A 52 20.75 19.01 6.81
C SER A 52 21.00 17.56 6.42
N GLU A 53 21.08 16.69 7.41
CA GLU A 53 21.33 15.25 7.28
C GLU A 53 20.14 14.57 6.59
N TRP A 54 18.91 15.03 6.88
CA TRP A 54 17.71 14.55 6.21
C TRP A 54 17.80 14.71 4.69
N LEU A 55 18.12 15.92 4.23
CA LEU A 55 18.27 16.22 2.81
C LEU A 55 19.55 15.62 2.22
N GLY A 56 20.61 15.53 3.02
CA GLY A 56 21.93 15.05 2.61
C GLY A 56 21.96 13.55 2.35
N HIS A 57 21.39 12.72 3.24
CA HIS A 57 21.47 11.27 3.11
C HIS A 57 20.21 10.52 3.55
N ARG A 58 19.62 10.83 4.71
CA ARG A 58 18.57 9.98 5.29
C ARG A 58 17.34 9.83 4.39
N ARG A 59 16.93 10.90 3.68
CA ARG A 59 15.82 10.82 2.72
C ARG A 59 16.10 9.84 1.59
N ALA A 60 17.33 9.78 1.10
CA ALA A 60 17.73 8.85 0.05
C ALA A 60 17.75 7.40 0.57
N GLU A 61 18.18 7.18 1.81
CA GLU A 61 18.10 5.86 2.46
C GLU A 61 16.66 5.36 2.58
N VAL A 62 15.74 6.20 3.06
CA VAL A 62 14.31 5.83 3.19
C VAL A 62 13.73 5.47 1.82
N LEU A 63 14.06 6.25 0.79
CA LEU A 63 13.63 5.95 -0.58
C LEU A 63 14.18 4.59 -1.04
N GLN A 64 15.46 4.32 -0.79
CA GLN A 64 16.08 3.05 -1.16
C GLN A 64 15.42 1.86 -0.44
N LEU A 65 15.17 1.97 0.87
CA LEU A 65 14.49 0.94 1.66
C LEU A 65 13.10 0.60 1.09
N LEU A 66 12.32 1.62 0.76
CA LEU A 66 11.00 1.45 0.16
C LEU A 66 11.07 0.85 -1.25
N SER A 67 12.04 1.28 -2.06
CA SER A 67 12.27 0.72 -3.39
C SER A 67 12.75 -0.73 -3.34
N ASP A 68 13.59 -1.10 -2.38
CA ASP A 68 14.14 -2.46 -2.29
C ASP A 68 13.13 -3.46 -1.69
N SER A 69 12.27 -3.02 -0.77
CA SER A 69 11.42 -3.92 0.02
C SER A 69 9.93 -3.86 -0.27
N VAL A 70 9.42 -2.73 -0.79
CA VAL A 70 7.96 -2.49 -0.90
C VAL A 70 7.53 -2.32 -2.36
N TYR A 71 8.13 -1.37 -3.08
CA TYR A 71 7.59 -0.92 -4.37
C TYR A 71 8.41 -1.34 -5.60
N GLY A 72 9.68 -1.74 -5.41
CA GLY A 72 10.60 -1.95 -6.52
C GLY A 72 11.26 -0.65 -7.01
N LYS A 73 12.22 -0.80 -7.94
CA LYS A 73 12.96 0.31 -8.55
C LYS A 73 12.31 0.72 -9.86
N THR A 74 12.07 2.02 -10.02
CA THR A 74 11.66 2.59 -11.32
C THR A 74 12.80 2.45 -12.33
N PRO A 75 12.56 1.87 -13.52
CA PRO A 75 13.59 1.78 -14.55
C PRO A 75 14.05 3.18 -15.02
N ALA A 76 15.37 3.37 -15.19
CA ALA A 76 15.93 4.63 -15.66
C ALA A 76 15.65 4.91 -17.14
N LYS A 77 15.32 3.88 -17.91
CA LYS A 77 15.05 4.00 -19.34
C LYS A 77 13.70 4.70 -19.55
N GLN A 78 13.74 5.92 -20.07
CA GLN A 78 12.53 6.58 -20.54
C GLN A 78 11.99 5.84 -21.76
N LEU A 79 10.72 5.43 -21.68
CA LEU A 79 10.03 4.83 -22.81
C LEU A 79 9.44 5.97 -23.67
N LYS A 80 9.69 5.92 -24.97
CA LYS A 80 8.99 6.80 -25.90
C LYS A 80 7.52 6.36 -25.92
N GLY A 81 6.64 7.20 -25.37
CA GLY A 81 5.21 6.97 -25.42
C GLY A 81 4.76 6.79 -26.87
N ARG A 82 4.03 5.71 -27.13
CA ARG A 82 3.25 5.56 -28.37
C ARG A 82 1.89 6.19 -28.09
N TYR A 83 1.76 7.46 -28.44
CA TYR A 83 0.50 8.17 -28.57
C TYR A 83 0.55 9.01 -29.84
#